data_AF-A0A840F8W6-F1
#
_entry.id   AF-A0A840F8W6-F1
#
_cell.length_a   1.000
_cell.length_b   1.000
_cell.length_c   1.000
_cell.angle_alpha   90.00
_cell.angle_beta   90.00
_cell.angle_gamma   90.00
#
_symmetry.space_group_name_H-M   'P 1'
#
loop_
_entity.id
_entity.type
_entity.pdbx_description
1 polymer ?
#
loop_
_entity_poly.entity_id
_entity_poly.type
_entity_poly.pdbx_seq_one_letter_code
_entity_poly.pdbx_strand_id
1 'polypeptide(L)'
;MSHLPEELLSRLADEHPALPAFLSERLPDVLALGIGFPPERLHSLPLQIVDVSALETHPGFVRVLFDGGLYELSIRNLDFVFRAVLAIAEDARPHEQNYTLALETGSAPLLARIEDRFDEYLEAVLLRLPDNRLENVAAMRRIVTRTDVDERLIVRFLERQTASLPTLDDVPAAFTPVLFEIRKIEATWENCLAFIIQGTFNESVLTDFLNSAEAVATLSRQVVPDGEAALPLREFLIKNDALSDAAYAAYAEALPRKLTAFPDGINPEKIRLLAGRNRVEFSGSALTRLNEDRTAEVAFARNNIDEFLAVQDDCDLDDDFREKLLATDISDENRLEVIRSMDLGALDGEPARAAAVGGILLRTGVTVDNLDLDGARAAIKHVRPLQAQIGLLNMLHHLLDDGQVRGLLSQLPPPLPEIGPGWATPRLEGSETNIRFATWLKARGFISSWKRGGLLDDDIRINLFRK
;
A
#
# COMPACT_ATOMS: atom_id res chain seq x y z
N MET A 1 -37.65 -60.56 -13.77
CA MET A 1 -37.23 -59.87 -12.52
C MET A 1 -38.03 -60.34 -11.31
N SER A 2 -39.37 -60.34 -11.32
CA SER A 2 -40.22 -60.60 -10.12
C SER A 2 -40.03 -61.95 -9.40
N HIS A 3 -39.50 -62.98 -10.06
CA HIS A 3 -39.43 -64.36 -9.52
C HIS A 3 -38.04 -65.00 -9.58
N LEU A 4 -37.01 -64.28 -10.05
CA LEU A 4 -35.65 -64.83 -10.11
C LEU A 4 -35.01 -64.81 -8.71
N PRO A 5 -34.17 -65.79 -8.34
CA PRO A 5 -33.25 -65.64 -7.21
C PRO A 5 -32.28 -64.48 -7.42
N GLU A 6 -31.84 -63.84 -6.34
CA GLU A 6 -30.98 -62.64 -6.40
C GLU A 6 -29.64 -62.90 -7.12
N GLU A 7 -28.98 -64.02 -6.80
CA GLU A 7 -27.73 -64.44 -7.44
C GLU A 7 -27.87 -64.69 -8.95
N LEU A 8 -29.04 -65.13 -9.40
CA LEU A 8 -29.32 -65.34 -10.82
C LEU A 8 -29.67 -64.03 -11.52
N LEU A 9 -30.27 -63.08 -10.81
CA LEU A 9 -30.54 -61.75 -11.33
C LEU A 9 -29.24 -60.96 -11.53
N SER A 10 -28.31 -61.02 -10.57
CA SER A 10 -26.98 -60.41 -10.70
C SER A 10 -26.21 -61.03 -11.88
N ARG A 11 -26.15 -62.37 -11.95
CA ARG A 11 -25.48 -63.07 -13.07
C ARG A 11 -26.07 -62.72 -14.43
N LEU A 12 -27.40 -62.61 -14.54
CA LEU A 12 -28.06 -62.23 -15.78
C LEU A 12 -27.69 -60.79 -16.20
N ALA A 13 -27.53 -59.88 -15.23
CA ALA A 13 -27.10 -58.52 -15.50
C ALA A 13 -25.65 -58.46 -16.00
N ASP A 14 -24.77 -59.28 -15.43
CA ASP A 14 -23.38 -59.40 -15.84
C ASP A 14 -23.24 -60.00 -17.25
N GLU A 15 -24.03 -61.04 -17.57
CA GLU A 15 -24.04 -61.70 -18.87
C GLU A 15 -24.71 -60.84 -19.97
N HIS A 16 -25.57 -59.91 -19.59
CA HIS A 16 -26.34 -59.06 -20.51
C HIS A 16 -26.30 -57.58 -20.08
N PRO A 17 -25.20 -56.86 -20.32
CA PRO A 17 -25.05 -55.45 -19.91
C PRO A 17 -26.08 -54.50 -20.55
N ALA A 18 -26.72 -54.91 -21.65
CA ALA A 18 -27.82 -54.17 -22.26
C ALA A 18 -29.08 -54.10 -21.36
N LEU A 19 -29.27 -55.05 -20.45
CA LEU A 19 -30.42 -55.07 -19.55
C LEU A 19 -30.33 -53.95 -18.48
N PRO A 20 -29.23 -53.80 -17.72
CA PRO A 20 -29.03 -52.65 -16.86
C PRO A 20 -29.13 -51.32 -17.59
N ALA A 21 -28.49 -51.18 -18.76
CA ALA A 21 -28.58 -49.95 -19.55
C ALA A 21 -30.01 -49.60 -19.96
N PHE A 22 -30.78 -50.59 -20.45
CA PHE A 22 -32.19 -50.40 -20.78
C PHE A 22 -33.02 -49.97 -19.57
N LEU A 23 -32.80 -50.58 -18.41
CA LEU A 23 -33.51 -50.22 -17.19
C LEU A 23 -33.11 -48.83 -16.68
N SER A 24 -31.84 -48.46 -16.75
CA SER A 24 -31.34 -47.12 -16.41
C SER A 24 -32.07 -46.01 -17.17
N GLU A 25 -32.37 -46.23 -18.45
CA GLU A 25 -33.07 -45.27 -19.30
C GLU A 25 -34.60 -45.37 -19.25
N ARG A 26 -35.15 -46.58 -19.10
CA ARG A 26 -36.57 -46.89 -19.37
C ARG A 26 -37.34 -47.45 -18.17
N LEU A 27 -36.79 -47.41 -16.96
CA LEU A 27 -37.50 -47.88 -15.75
C LEU A 27 -38.92 -47.28 -15.60
N PRO A 28 -39.16 -45.97 -15.83
CA PRO A 28 -40.52 -45.42 -15.76
C PRO A 28 -41.51 -46.13 -16.71
N ASP A 29 -41.09 -46.42 -17.94
CA ASP A 29 -41.92 -47.12 -18.92
C ASP A 29 -42.19 -48.57 -18.49
N VAL A 30 -41.19 -49.25 -17.96
CA VAL A 30 -41.34 -50.63 -17.45
C VAL A 30 -42.35 -50.68 -16.31
N LEU A 31 -42.33 -49.71 -15.40
CA LEU A 31 -43.31 -49.62 -14.31
C LEU A 31 -44.71 -49.24 -14.83
N ALA A 32 -44.81 -48.38 -15.85
CA ALA A 32 -46.07 -48.02 -16.49
C ALA A 32 -46.78 -49.19 -17.18
N LEU A 33 -46.05 -50.24 -17.59
CA LEU A 33 -46.62 -51.48 -18.11
C LEU A 33 -47.36 -52.32 -17.02
N GLY A 34 -47.36 -51.88 -15.76
CA GLY A 34 -47.98 -52.60 -14.65
C GLY A 34 -47.19 -53.82 -14.19
N ILE A 35 -45.93 -53.94 -14.62
CA ILE A 35 -45.03 -55.04 -14.23
C ILE A 35 -44.47 -54.72 -12.83
N GLY A 36 -45.20 -55.14 -11.79
CA GLY A 36 -44.77 -54.99 -10.41
C GLY A 36 -43.63 -55.95 -10.03
N PHE A 37 -42.59 -55.42 -9.42
CA PHE A 37 -41.59 -56.19 -8.68
C PHE A 37 -41.13 -55.40 -7.44
N PRO A 38 -40.62 -56.06 -6.39
CA PRO A 38 -40.14 -55.37 -5.20
C PRO A 38 -38.99 -54.40 -5.56
N PRO A 39 -39.06 -53.11 -5.19
CA PRO A 39 -38.03 -52.12 -5.51
C PRO A 39 -36.62 -52.52 -5.08
N GLU A 40 -36.48 -53.23 -3.95
CA GLU A 40 -35.22 -53.67 -3.35
C GLU A 40 -34.40 -54.54 -4.31
N ARG A 41 -35.05 -55.18 -5.27
CA ARG A 41 -34.39 -55.99 -6.29
C ARG A 41 -33.51 -55.19 -7.26
N LEU A 42 -33.63 -53.86 -7.26
CA LEU A 42 -32.76 -52.99 -8.04
C LEU A 42 -31.33 -52.93 -7.48
N HIS A 43 -31.12 -53.23 -6.19
CA HIS A 43 -29.78 -53.27 -5.59
C HIS A 43 -28.87 -54.35 -6.20
N SER A 44 -29.47 -55.43 -6.71
CA SER A 44 -28.75 -56.56 -7.29
C SER A 44 -28.37 -56.32 -8.76
N LEU A 45 -28.58 -55.11 -9.28
CA LEU A 45 -28.33 -54.72 -10.66
C LEU A 45 -27.37 -53.51 -10.68
N PRO A 46 -26.36 -53.48 -11.57
CA PRO A 46 -25.46 -52.35 -11.73
C PRO A 46 -26.17 -51.21 -12.51
N LEU A 47 -27.10 -50.53 -11.86
CA LEU A 47 -27.96 -49.50 -12.45
C LEU A 47 -27.51 -48.10 -12.07
N GLN A 48 -27.72 -47.17 -13.00
CA GLN A 48 -27.66 -45.74 -12.77
C GLN A 48 -28.84 -45.09 -13.48
N ILE A 49 -29.94 -44.88 -12.77
CA ILE A 49 -31.14 -44.27 -13.34
C ILE A 49 -30.81 -42.86 -13.84
N VAL A 50 -31.09 -42.63 -15.12
CA VAL A 50 -30.82 -41.36 -15.82
C VAL A 50 -31.70 -40.23 -15.27
N ASP A 51 -32.99 -40.53 -15.02
CA ASP A 51 -33.98 -39.55 -14.59
C ASP A 51 -34.89 -40.10 -13.49
N VAL A 52 -34.51 -39.83 -12.23
CA VAL A 52 -35.29 -40.25 -11.05
C VAL A 52 -36.59 -39.45 -10.93
N SER A 53 -36.64 -38.23 -11.48
CA SER A 53 -37.86 -37.40 -11.43
C SER A 53 -39.02 -38.01 -12.21
N ALA A 54 -38.73 -38.80 -13.26
CA ALA A 54 -39.76 -39.55 -13.99
C ALA A 54 -40.44 -40.63 -13.14
N LEU A 55 -39.87 -40.97 -11.97
CA LEU A 55 -40.40 -41.96 -11.03
C LEU A 55 -41.17 -41.31 -9.86
N GLU A 56 -41.52 -40.02 -9.93
CA GLU A 56 -42.22 -39.29 -8.86
C GLU A 56 -43.52 -39.98 -8.42
N THR A 57 -44.23 -40.64 -9.33
CA THR A 57 -45.46 -41.41 -9.02
C THR A 57 -45.20 -42.77 -8.36
N HIS A 58 -43.93 -43.14 -8.18
CA HIS A 58 -43.47 -44.43 -7.64
C HIS A 58 -42.52 -44.23 -6.43
N PRO A 59 -43.00 -43.71 -5.29
CA PRO A 59 -42.15 -43.29 -4.17
C PRO A 59 -41.32 -44.43 -3.54
N GLY A 60 -41.81 -45.68 -3.58
CA GLY A 60 -41.05 -46.83 -3.11
C GLY A 60 -39.80 -47.11 -3.94
N PHE A 61 -39.87 -46.91 -5.26
CA PHE A 61 -38.72 -47.01 -6.15
C PHE A 61 -37.76 -45.84 -5.97
N VAL A 62 -38.27 -44.61 -5.89
CA VAL A 62 -37.47 -43.41 -5.62
C VAL A 62 -36.63 -43.60 -4.35
N ARG A 63 -37.24 -44.10 -3.27
CA ARG A 63 -36.53 -44.32 -2.01
C ARG A 63 -35.40 -45.33 -2.13
N VAL A 64 -35.64 -46.49 -2.75
CA VAL A 64 -34.59 -47.51 -2.94
C VAL A 64 -33.46 -47.00 -3.83
N LEU A 65 -33.79 -46.29 -4.91
CA LEU A 65 -32.80 -45.70 -5.80
C LEU A 65 -31.95 -44.65 -5.08
N PHE A 66 -32.58 -43.81 -4.26
CA PHE A 66 -31.90 -42.80 -3.47
C PHE A 66 -31.01 -43.43 -2.38
N ASP A 67 -31.57 -44.32 -1.56
CA ASP A 67 -30.87 -44.98 -0.46
C ASP A 67 -29.69 -45.81 -0.96
N GLY A 68 -29.79 -46.39 -2.16
CA GLY A 68 -28.74 -47.17 -2.82
C GLY A 68 -27.79 -46.37 -3.72
N GLY A 69 -28.00 -45.07 -3.93
CA GLY A 69 -27.19 -44.27 -4.86
C GLY A 69 -27.30 -44.70 -6.33
N LEU A 70 -28.40 -45.34 -6.72
CA LEU A 70 -28.57 -45.98 -8.04
C LEU A 70 -29.05 -45.00 -9.12
N TYR A 71 -28.49 -43.79 -9.15
CA TYR A 71 -28.86 -42.73 -10.08
C TYR A 71 -27.64 -41.96 -10.59
N GLU A 72 -27.79 -41.34 -11.76
CA GLU A 72 -26.76 -40.47 -12.33
C GLU A 72 -26.67 -39.16 -11.54
N LEU A 73 -25.43 -38.71 -11.29
CA LEU A 73 -25.16 -37.38 -10.74
C LEU A 73 -25.42 -36.32 -11.82
N SER A 74 -26.62 -35.76 -11.81
CA SER A 74 -27.05 -34.71 -12.73
C SER A 74 -27.80 -33.62 -11.97
N ILE A 75 -27.76 -32.39 -12.51
CA ILE A 75 -28.51 -31.25 -11.93
C ILE A 75 -29.98 -31.62 -11.75
N ARG A 76 -30.59 -32.25 -12.76
CA ARG A 76 -32.00 -32.68 -12.72
C ARG A 76 -32.30 -33.66 -11.58
N ASN A 77 -31.46 -34.70 -11.42
CA ASN A 77 -31.67 -35.68 -10.37
C ASN A 77 -31.45 -35.08 -8.98
N LEU A 78 -30.46 -34.21 -8.82
CA LEU A 78 -30.21 -33.54 -7.54
C LEU A 78 -31.30 -32.53 -7.19
N ASP A 79 -31.81 -31.77 -8.15
CA ASP A 79 -32.97 -30.88 -7.95
C ASP A 79 -34.18 -31.67 -7.45
N PHE A 80 -34.44 -32.82 -8.07
CA PHE A 80 -35.51 -33.71 -7.64
C PHE A 80 -35.24 -34.29 -6.24
N VAL A 81 -34.03 -34.74 -5.96
CA VAL A 81 -33.65 -35.29 -4.64
C VAL A 81 -33.79 -34.23 -3.55
N PHE A 82 -33.27 -33.02 -3.75
CA PHE A 82 -33.41 -31.94 -2.77
C PHE A 82 -34.87 -31.61 -2.49
N ARG A 83 -35.68 -31.43 -3.54
CA ARG A 83 -37.08 -31.03 -3.41
C ARG A 83 -37.98 -32.16 -2.89
N ALA A 84 -37.95 -33.32 -3.53
CA ALA A 84 -38.94 -34.38 -3.34
C ALA A 84 -38.53 -35.43 -2.30
N VAL A 85 -37.23 -35.65 -2.10
CA VAL A 85 -36.73 -36.67 -1.16
C VAL A 85 -36.30 -36.05 0.16
N LEU A 86 -35.54 -34.94 0.10
CA LEU A 86 -35.01 -34.26 1.29
C LEU A 86 -35.89 -33.11 1.78
N ALA A 87 -36.98 -32.80 1.06
CA ALA A 87 -37.92 -31.74 1.40
C ALA A 87 -37.26 -30.36 1.63
N ILE A 88 -36.18 -30.08 0.89
CA ILE A 88 -35.54 -28.77 0.85
C ILE A 88 -36.43 -27.81 0.07
N ALA A 89 -36.57 -26.59 0.58
CA ALA A 89 -37.36 -25.55 -0.06
C ALA A 89 -36.84 -25.26 -1.48
N GLU A 90 -37.77 -24.97 -2.38
CA GLU A 90 -37.43 -24.53 -3.74
C GLU A 90 -36.94 -23.08 -3.67
N ASP A 91 -35.62 -22.94 -3.55
CA ASP A 91 -34.91 -21.68 -3.57
C ASP A 91 -33.66 -21.78 -4.47
N ALA A 92 -32.83 -20.73 -4.48
CA ALA A 92 -31.63 -20.69 -5.32
C ALA A 92 -30.46 -21.53 -4.75
N ARG A 93 -30.51 -21.98 -3.48
CA ARG A 93 -29.36 -22.60 -2.81
C ARG A 93 -28.87 -23.88 -3.49
N PRO A 94 -29.73 -24.80 -3.99
CA PRO A 94 -29.27 -25.96 -4.74
C PRO A 94 -28.46 -25.59 -5.98
N HIS A 95 -28.61 -24.38 -6.53
CA HIS A 95 -27.91 -23.95 -7.74
C HIS A 95 -26.74 -23.02 -7.43
N GLU A 96 -26.78 -22.28 -6.31
CA GLU A 96 -25.74 -21.32 -5.90
C GLU A 96 -24.64 -21.92 -5.01
N GLN A 97 -24.97 -22.95 -4.22
CA GLN A 97 -24.10 -23.55 -3.19
C GLN A 97 -24.44 -25.04 -2.98
N ASN A 98 -24.43 -25.81 -4.07
CA ASN A 98 -24.95 -27.17 -4.14
C ASN A 98 -24.26 -28.13 -3.18
N TYR A 99 -22.92 -28.13 -3.11
CA TYR A 99 -22.17 -29.04 -2.25
C TYR A 99 -22.26 -28.64 -0.78
N THR A 100 -22.25 -27.34 -0.49
CA THR A 100 -22.54 -26.80 0.84
C THR A 100 -23.89 -27.30 1.33
N LEU A 101 -24.94 -27.19 0.49
CA LEU A 101 -26.26 -27.69 0.83
C LEU A 101 -26.26 -29.21 1.03
N ALA A 102 -25.60 -29.98 0.15
CA ALA A 102 -25.48 -31.43 0.30
C ALA A 102 -24.86 -31.82 1.65
N LEU A 103 -23.77 -31.14 2.06
CA LEU A 103 -23.12 -31.34 3.36
C LEU A 103 -24.06 -30.99 4.53
N GLU A 104 -24.79 -29.88 4.43
CA GLU A 104 -25.74 -29.44 5.47
C GLU A 104 -26.93 -30.37 5.66
N THR A 105 -27.36 -31.07 4.59
CA THR A 105 -28.47 -32.02 4.70
C THR A 105 -28.17 -33.17 5.66
N GLY A 106 -26.90 -33.49 5.90
CA GLY A 106 -26.47 -34.64 6.70
C GLY A 106 -26.94 -35.99 6.13
N SER A 107 -27.40 -36.02 4.89
CA SER A 107 -27.96 -37.21 4.27
C SER A 107 -26.87 -38.20 3.86
N ALA A 108 -26.71 -39.26 4.65
CA ALA A 108 -25.69 -40.29 4.38
C ALA A 108 -25.83 -40.93 2.98
N PRO A 109 -27.04 -41.27 2.46
CA PRO A 109 -27.15 -41.81 1.11
C PRO A 109 -26.73 -40.84 0.01
N LEU A 110 -27.10 -39.56 0.12
CA LEU A 110 -26.71 -38.53 -0.85
C LEU A 110 -25.19 -38.33 -0.84
N LEU A 111 -24.62 -38.15 0.35
CA LEU A 111 -23.18 -37.95 0.50
C LEU A 111 -22.40 -39.17 0.02
N ALA A 112 -22.83 -40.39 0.35
CA ALA A 112 -22.18 -41.60 -0.16
C ALA A 112 -22.15 -41.64 -1.70
N ARG A 113 -23.26 -41.26 -2.35
CA ARG A 113 -23.33 -41.22 -3.82
C ARG A 113 -22.44 -40.14 -4.44
N ILE A 114 -22.38 -38.96 -3.84
CA ILE A 114 -21.51 -37.86 -4.27
C ILE A 114 -20.04 -38.24 -4.09
N GLU A 115 -19.68 -38.79 -2.93
CA GLU A 115 -18.29 -39.09 -2.56
C GLU A 115 -17.71 -40.29 -3.32
N ASP A 116 -18.54 -41.26 -3.73
CA ASP A 116 -18.12 -42.43 -4.52
C ASP A 116 -17.56 -42.04 -5.90
N ARG A 117 -18.15 -41.04 -6.55
CA ARG A 117 -17.74 -40.50 -7.86
C ARG A 117 -17.73 -38.97 -7.86
N PHE A 118 -16.88 -38.41 -7.01
CA PHE A 118 -16.83 -36.96 -6.81
C PHE A 118 -16.35 -36.21 -8.07
N ASP A 119 -15.49 -36.84 -8.87
CA ASP A 119 -15.05 -36.35 -10.18
C ASP A 119 -16.26 -36.07 -11.11
N GLU A 120 -17.18 -37.05 -11.22
CA GLU A 120 -18.41 -36.92 -11.98
C GLU A 120 -19.32 -35.83 -11.40
N TYR A 121 -19.46 -35.77 -10.08
CA TYR A 121 -20.25 -34.72 -9.42
C TYR A 121 -19.71 -33.32 -9.71
N LEU A 122 -18.41 -33.12 -9.55
CA LEU A 122 -17.74 -31.84 -9.78
C LEU A 122 -17.94 -31.39 -11.23
N GLU A 123 -17.74 -32.30 -12.20
CA GLU A 123 -17.84 -31.97 -13.61
C GLU A 123 -19.29 -31.83 -14.11
N ALA A 124 -20.18 -32.76 -13.78
CA ALA A 124 -21.53 -32.82 -14.30
C ALA A 124 -22.52 -31.93 -13.55
N VAL A 125 -22.20 -31.51 -12.33
CA VAL A 125 -23.07 -30.69 -11.48
C VAL A 125 -22.41 -29.34 -11.17
N LEU A 126 -21.39 -29.33 -10.31
CA LEU A 126 -20.85 -28.06 -9.76
C LEU A 126 -20.30 -27.13 -10.85
N LEU A 127 -19.58 -27.67 -11.83
CA LEU A 127 -19.03 -26.90 -12.95
C LEU A 127 -20.07 -26.58 -14.03
N ARG A 128 -21.20 -27.29 -14.08
CA ARG A 128 -22.28 -27.03 -15.05
C ARG A 128 -23.35 -26.08 -14.53
N LEU A 129 -23.51 -25.97 -13.21
CA LEU A 129 -24.36 -24.94 -12.60
C LEU A 129 -23.73 -23.55 -12.84
N PRO A 130 -24.41 -22.61 -13.54
CA PRO A 130 -23.85 -21.29 -13.86
C PRO A 130 -23.66 -20.42 -12.62
N ASP A 131 -24.54 -20.60 -11.64
CA ASP A 131 -24.67 -19.76 -10.44
C ASP A 131 -23.98 -20.36 -9.21
N ASN A 132 -23.37 -21.55 -9.33
CA ASN A 132 -22.69 -22.23 -8.22
C ASN A 132 -21.36 -21.55 -7.86
N ARG A 133 -21.48 -20.43 -7.14
CA ARG A 133 -20.42 -19.49 -6.81
C ARG A 133 -20.33 -19.20 -5.32
N LEU A 134 -21.28 -19.68 -4.52
CA LEU A 134 -21.44 -19.33 -3.11
C LEU A 134 -21.10 -20.51 -2.19
N GLU A 135 -20.30 -21.47 -2.66
CA GLU A 135 -19.83 -22.56 -1.80
C GLU A 135 -19.04 -22.01 -0.62
N ASN A 136 -19.31 -22.53 0.58
CA ASN A 136 -18.66 -22.05 1.79
C ASN A 136 -17.21 -22.58 1.90
N VAL A 137 -16.45 -21.99 2.81
CA VAL A 137 -15.04 -22.36 3.05
C VAL A 137 -14.86 -23.84 3.39
N ALA A 138 -15.79 -24.46 4.12
CA ALA A 138 -15.69 -25.88 4.49
C ALA A 138 -15.87 -26.80 3.28
N ALA A 139 -16.80 -26.48 2.38
CA ALA A 139 -17.01 -27.17 1.11
C ALA A 139 -15.80 -27.00 0.19
N MET A 140 -15.31 -25.76 0.02
CA MET A 140 -14.10 -25.47 -0.78
C MET A 140 -12.87 -26.22 -0.25
N ARG A 141 -12.68 -26.26 1.07
CA ARG A 141 -11.58 -26.99 1.71
C ARG A 141 -11.65 -28.49 1.41
N ARG A 142 -12.83 -29.11 1.55
CA ARG A 142 -13.02 -30.53 1.19
C ARG A 142 -12.62 -30.81 -0.25
N ILE A 143 -12.98 -29.92 -1.18
CA ILE A 143 -12.68 -30.07 -2.61
C ILE A 143 -11.18 -29.91 -2.90
N VAL A 144 -10.53 -28.88 -2.36
CA VAL A 144 -9.10 -28.63 -2.65
C VAL A 144 -8.16 -29.69 -2.06
N THR A 145 -8.59 -30.38 -1.00
CA THR A 145 -7.82 -31.46 -0.37
C THR A 145 -7.96 -32.82 -1.05
N ARG A 146 -8.77 -32.92 -2.12
CA ARG A 146 -9.00 -34.19 -2.81
C ARG A 146 -7.79 -34.58 -3.65
N THR A 147 -7.42 -35.87 -3.56
CA THR A 147 -6.34 -36.47 -4.36
C THR A 147 -6.87 -37.37 -5.48
N ASP A 148 -8.17 -37.65 -5.47
CA ASP A 148 -8.87 -38.54 -6.40
C ASP A 148 -9.54 -37.78 -7.57
N VAL A 149 -9.33 -36.46 -7.66
CA VAL A 149 -9.93 -35.57 -8.67
C VAL A 149 -8.82 -34.88 -9.46
N ASP A 150 -9.05 -34.68 -10.76
CA ASP A 150 -8.15 -33.90 -11.61
C ASP A 150 -8.01 -32.46 -11.07
N GLU A 151 -6.77 -32.06 -10.79
CA GLU A 151 -6.42 -30.72 -10.29
C GLU A 151 -7.03 -29.60 -11.16
N ARG A 152 -7.12 -29.80 -12.48
CA ARG A 152 -7.71 -28.82 -13.41
C ARG A 152 -9.18 -28.55 -13.12
N LEU A 153 -9.93 -29.56 -12.69
CA LEU A 153 -11.34 -29.39 -12.32
C LEU A 153 -11.47 -28.63 -11.00
N ILE A 154 -10.60 -28.91 -10.03
CA ILE A 154 -10.53 -28.18 -8.76
C ILE A 154 -10.23 -26.70 -9.01
N VAL A 155 -9.22 -26.38 -9.84
CA VAL A 155 -8.88 -24.99 -10.18
C VAL A 155 -10.06 -24.28 -10.84
N ARG A 156 -10.69 -24.89 -11.86
CA ARG A 156 -11.87 -24.33 -12.52
C ARG A 156 -13.03 -24.08 -11.56
N PHE A 157 -13.19 -24.94 -10.55
CA PHE A 157 -14.21 -24.76 -9.52
C PHE A 157 -13.89 -23.56 -8.63
N LEU A 158 -12.65 -23.47 -8.14
CA LEU A 158 -12.19 -22.39 -7.25
C LEU A 158 -12.30 -21.02 -7.92
N GLU A 159 -11.92 -20.90 -9.20
CA GLU A 159 -12.03 -19.66 -9.98
C GLU A 159 -13.45 -19.07 -9.99
N ARG A 160 -14.47 -19.93 -9.93
CA ARG A 160 -15.89 -19.52 -9.97
C ARG A 160 -16.44 -19.07 -8.62
N GLN A 161 -15.81 -19.45 -7.52
CA GLN A 161 -16.30 -19.14 -6.18
C GLN A 161 -16.11 -17.66 -5.85
N THR A 162 -17.03 -17.06 -5.11
CA THR A 162 -16.88 -15.69 -4.60
C THR A 162 -16.03 -15.65 -3.34
N ALA A 163 -16.07 -16.70 -2.53
CA ALA A 163 -15.27 -16.82 -1.32
C ALA A 163 -13.80 -17.14 -1.64
N SER A 164 -12.92 -16.79 -0.70
CA SER A 164 -11.51 -17.18 -0.69
C SER A 164 -11.26 -18.10 0.51
N LEU A 165 -10.25 -18.95 0.41
CA LEU A 165 -9.79 -19.72 1.56
C LEU A 165 -9.13 -18.76 2.57
N PRO A 166 -9.39 -18.90 3.88
CA PRO A 166 -8.83 -18.01 4.88
C PRO A 166 -7.35 -18.31 5.18
N THR A 167 -6.96 -19.59 5.13
CA THR A 167 -5.61 -20.05 5.44
C THR A 167 -5.14 -21.11 4.45
N LEU A 168 -3.82 -21.24 4.31
CA LEU A 168 -3.18 -22.33 3.56
C LEU A 168 -3.12 -23.66 4.34
N ASP A 169 -3.69 -23.72 5.55
CA ASP A 169 -3.73 -24.96 6.32
C ASP A 169 -4.43 -26.05 5.52
N ASP A 170 -3.93 -27.28 5.60
CA ASP A 170 -4.42 -28.46 4.86
C ASP A 170 -4.41 -28.35 3.32
N VAL A 171 -4.06 -27.21 2.73
CA VAL A 171 -3.98 -27.06 1.28
C VAL A 171 -2.74 -27.81 0.77
N PRO A 172 -2.88 -28.74 -0.20
CA PRO A 172 -1.72 -29.38 -0.80
C PRO A 172 -0.78 -28.34 -1.45
N ALA A 173 0.52 -28.45 -1.19
CA ALA A 173 1.51 -27.43 -1.59
C ALA A 173 1.52 -27.11 -3.10
N ALA A 174 1.09 -28.06 -3.94
CA ALA A 174 0.95 -27.87 -5.38
C ALA A 174 -0.10 -26.80 -5.76
N PHE A 175 -1.14 -26.61 -4.94
CA PHE A 175 -2.17 -25.59 -5.16
C PHE A 175 -1.79 -24.22 -4.61
N THR A 176 -0.78 -24.10 -3.75
CA THR A 176 -0.44 -22.80 -3.13
C THR A 176 -0.20 -21.70 -4.18
N PRO A 177 0.70 -21.87 -5.18
CA PRO A 177 0.92 -20.82 -6.18
C PRO A 177 -0.37 -20.46 -6.93
N VAL A 178 -1.15 -21.48 -7.31
CA VAL A 178 -2.41 -21.31 -8.04
C VAL A 178 -3.39 -20.46 -7.24
N LEU A 179 -3.57 -20.71 -5.94
CA LEU A 179 -4.48 -19.93 -5.09
C LEU A 179 -4.13 -18.43 -5.06
N PHE A 180 -2.84 -18.08 -5.07
CA PHE A 180 -2.40 -16.69 -5.19
C PHE A 180 -2.68 -16.12 -6.60
N GLU A 181 -2.41 -16.89 -7.66
CA GLU A 181 -2.67 -16.48 -9.05
C GLU A 181 -4.15 -16.18 -9.30
N ILE A 182 -5.04 -17.10 -8.89
CA ILE A 182 -6.49 -16.95 -9.06
C ILE A 182 -7.16 -16.14 -7.93
N ARG A 183 -6.37 -15.64 -6.97
CA ARG A 183 -6.80 -14.83 -5.82
C ARG A 183 -7.91 -15.50 -5.00
N LYS A 184 -7.75 -16.81 -4.72
CA LYS A 184 -8.67 -17.61 -3.88
C LYS A 184 -8.09 -17.92 -2.51
N ILE A 185 -7.18 -17.08 -2.05
CA ILE A 185 -6.65 -17.06 -0.69
C ILE A 185 -6.83 -15.64 -0.13
N GLU A 186 -7.23 -15.52 1.13
CA GLU A 186 -7.34 -14.22 1.80
C GLU A 186 -5.98 -13.52 1.89
N ALA A 187 -6.00 -12.20 1.67
CA ALA A 187 -4.81 -11.36 1.74
C ALA A 187 -4.42 -11.06 3.20
N THR A 188 -3.69 -11.99 3.79
CA THR A 188 -3.12 -11.88 5.15
C THR A 188 -1.60 -12.04 5.12
N TRP A 189 -0.91 -11.39 6.06
CA TRP A 189 0.54 -11.53 6.16
C TRP A 189 0.95 -12.97 6.52
N GLU A 190 0.12 -13.68 7.27
CA GLU A 190 0.29 -15.09 7.61
C GLU A 190 0.29 -15.97 6.36
N ASN A 191 -0.64 -15.75 5.42
CA ASN A 191 -0.68 -16.50 4.17
C ASN A 191 0.51 -16.18 3.27
N CYS A 192 0.89 -14.89 3.16
CA CYS A 192 2.08 -14.49 2.40
C CYS A 192 3.35 -15.13 2.98
N LEU A 193 3.52 -15.12 4.31
CA LEU A 193 4.65 -15.75 4.97
C LEU A 193 4.65 -17.26 4.76
N ALA A 194 3.50 -17.92 4.95
CA ALA A 194 3.35 -19.35 4.72
C ALA A 194 3.71 -19.74 3.28
N PHE A 195 3.39 -18.90 2.29
CA PHE A 195 3.80 -19.15 0.91
C PHE A 195 5.32 -18.96 0.71
N ILE A 196 5.93 -17.93 1.29
CA ILE A 196 7.38 -17.67 1.18
C ILE A 196 8.22 -18.83 1.72
N ILE A 197 7.80 -19.44 2.83
CA ILE A 197 8.57 -20.51 3.49
C ILE A 197 8.29 -21.91 2.91
N GLN A 198 7.32 -22.04 2.00
CA GLN A 198 6.99 -23.31 1.35
C GLN A 198 7.92 -23.61 0.17
N GLY A 199 8.15 -24.90 -0.09
CA GLY A 199 9.01 -25.35 -1.20
C GLY A 199 8.47 -25.04 -2.60
N THR A 200 7.18 -24.69 -2.72
CA THR A 200 6.53 -24.28 -3.97
C THR A 200 6.52 -22.77 -4.18
N PHE A 201 7.26 -22.02 -3.34
CA PHE A 201 7.34 -20.56 -3.43
C PHE A 201 7.71 -20.07 -4.84
N ASN A 202 6.93 -19.11 -5.33
CA ASN A 202 7.19 -18.41 -6.57
C ASN A 202 7.11 -16.89 -6.33
N GLU A 203 8.26 -16.22 -6.47
CA GLU A 203 8.40 -14.78 -6.26
C GLU A 203 7.51 -13.94 -7.19
N SER A 204 7.41 -14.29 -8.48
CA SER A 204 6.60 -13.50 -9.41
C SER A 204 5.12 -13.59 -9.07
N VAL A 205 4.64 -14.78 -8.69
CA VAL A 205 3.24 -15.00 -8.28
C VAL A 205 2.89 -14.18 -7.04
N LEU A 206 3.73 -14.20 -6.01
CA LEU A 206 3.49 -13.40 -4.81
C LEU A 206 3.57 -11.90 -5.11
N THR A 207 4.50 -11.48 -5.96
CA THR A 207 4.63 -10.07 -6.38
C THR A 207 3.36 -9.60 -7.09
N ASP A 208 2.84 -10.38 -8.03
CA ASP A 208 1.63 -10.05 -8.79
C ASP A 208 0.40 -10.00 -7.89
N PHE A 209 0.30 -10.91 -6.93
CA PHE A 209 -0.74 -10.88 -5.89
C PHE A 209 -0.66 -9.59 -5.06
N LEU A 210 0.52 -9.26 -4.54
CA LEU A 210 0.76 -8.08 -3.71
C LEU A 210 0.58 -6.75 -4.47
N ASN A 211 0.72 -6.75 -5.80
CA ASN A 211 0.43 -5.59 -6.64
C ASN A 211 -1.06 -5.41 -6.94
N SER A 212 -1.92 -6.38 -6.60
CA SER A 212 -3.35 -6.25 -6.83
C SER A 212 -3.99 -5.20 -5.91
N ALA A 213 -4.94 -4.43 -6.42
CA ALA A 213 -5.61 -3.38 -5.66
C ALA A 213 -6.29 -3.91 -4.39
N GLU A 214 -6.85 -5.12 -4.45
CA GLU A 214 -7.49 -5.79 -3.31
C GLU A 214 -6.50 -6.18 -2.22
N ALA A 215 -5.35 -6.76 -2.60
CA ALA A 215 -4.29 -7.09 -1.66
C ALA A 215 -3.73 -5.82 -1.00
N VAL A 216 -3.43 -4.77 -1.77
CA VAL A 216 -2.95 -3.49 -1.22
C VAL A 216 -3.96 -2.89 -0.25
N ALA A 217 -5.25 -2.85 -0.62
CA ALA A 217 -6.29 -2.28 0.23
C ALA A 217 -6.47 -3.03 1.57
N THR A 218 -6.21 -4.33 1.58
CA THR A 218 -6.38 -5.21 2.74
C THR A 218 -5.12 -5.25 3.60
N LEU A 219 -3.96 -5.54 3.01
CA LEU A 219 -2.70 -5.76 3.70
C LEU A 219 -2.09 -4.46 4.25
N SER A 220 -2.29 -3.32 3.59
CA SER A 220 -1.78 -2.02 4.09
C SER A 220 -2.40 -1.58 5.42
N ARG A 221 -3.52 -2.19 5.83
CA ARG A 221 -4.19 -1.95 7.11
C ARG A 221 -3.73 -2.90 8.22
N GLN A 222 -2.94 -3.91 7.87
CA GLN A 222 -2.40 -4.90 8.80
C GLN A 222 -0.95 -4.56 9.10
N VAL A 223 -0.54 -4.68 10.37
CA VAL A 223 0.88 -4.54 10.73
C VAL A 223 1.64 -5.77 10.29
N VAL A 224 2.75 -5.59 9.59
CA VAL A 224 3.63 -6.70 9.20
C VAL A 224 4.21 -7.33 10.48
N PRO A 225 4.12 -8.67 10.67
CA PRO A 225 4.63 -9.31 11.88
C PRO A 225 6.11 -9.04 12.13
N ASP A 226 6.49 -8.79 13.39
CA ASP A 226 7.86 -8.39 13.81
C ASP A 226 8.69 -9.55 14.39
N GLY A 227 8.11 -10.75 14.51
CA GLY A 227 8.83 -11.93 15.03
C GLY A 227 9.95 -12.40 14.09
N GLU A 228 10.91 -13.17 14.62
CA GLU A 228 12.01 -13.75 13.82
C GLU A 228 11.50 -14.64 12.68
N ALA A 229 10.44 -15.42 12.94
CA ALA A 229 9.81 -16.28 11.94
C ALA A 229 9.27 -15.50 10.72
N ALA A 230 8.97 -14.21 10.88
CA ALA A 230 8.49 -13.34 9.80
C ALA A 230 9.59 -12.53 9.11
N LEU A 231 10.88 -12.76 9.44
CA LEU A 231 12.00 -12.13 8.75
C LEU A 231 11.96 -12.33 7.22
N PRO A 232 11.70 -13.55 6.69
CA PRO A 232 11.64 -13.76 5.24
C PRO A 232 10.59 -12.88 4.54
N LEU A 233 9.43 -12.68 5.19
CA LEU A 233 8.38 -11.78 4.67
C LEU A 233 8.87 -10.33 4.64
N ARG A 234 9.47 -9.83 5.72
CA ARG A 234 10.00 -8.46 5.75
C ARG A 234 11.07 -8.26 4.70
N GLU A 235 12.02 -9.20 4.57
CA GLU A 235 13.05 -9.14 3.54
C GLU A 235 12.48 -9.12 2.13
N PHE A 236 11.47 -9.97 1.86
CA PHE A 236 10.76 -9.99 0.59
C PHE A 236 10.14 -8.62 0.29
N LEU A 237 9.36 -8.05 1.22
CA LEU A 237 8.72 -6.75 1.00
C LEU A 237 9.73 -5.61 0.79
N ILE A 238 10.83 -5.62 1.53
CA ILE A 238 11.86 -4.56 1.47
C ILE A 238 12.66 -4.62 0.17
N LYS A 239 13.05 -5.82 -0.28
CA LYS A 239 13.98 -6.03 -1.40
C LYS A 239 13.28 -6.25 -2.75
N ASN A 240 11.97 -6.47 -2.76
CA ASN A 240 11.24 -6.73 -4.00
C ASN A 240 11.07 -5.46 -4.83
N ASP A 241 11.94 -5.29 -5.84
CA ASP A 241 11.92 -4.16 -6.75
C ASP A 241 10.76 -4.20 -7.77
N ALA A 242 10.16 -5.38 -7.99
CA ALA A 242 9.05 -5.56 -8.93
C ALA A 242 7.67 -5.15 -8.36
N LEU A 243 7.57 -4.88 -7.05
CA LEU A 243 6.40 -4.20 -6.49
C LEU A 243 6.22 -2.82 -7.14
N SER A 244 5.00 -2.48 -7.53
CA SER A 244 4.66 -1.12 -7.96
C SER A 244 4.94 -0.11 -6.85
N ASP A 245 5.25 1.13 -7.22
CA ASP A 245 5.57 2.20 -6.27
C ASP A 245 4.45 2.42 -5.24
N ALA A 246 3.20 2.31 -5.67
CA ALA A 246 2.03 2.45 -4.80
C ALA A 246 1.94 1.30 -3.78
N ALA A 247 2.12 0.05 -4.21
CA ALA A 247 2.11 -1.12 -3.33
C ALA A 247 3.30 -1.08 -2.36
N TYR A 248 4.51 -0.80 -2.88
CA TYR A 248 5.73 -0.72 -2.09
C TYR A 248 5.62 0.36 -1.01
N ALA A 249 5.13 1.55 -1.36
CA ALA A 249 4.86 2.62 -0.40
C ALA A 249 3.88 2.19 0.71
N ALA A 250 2.80 1.49 0.35
CA ALA A 250 1.79 1.05 1.31
C ALA A 250 2.35 -0.01 2.27
N TYR A 251 3.16 -0.93 1.77
CA TYR A 251 3.76 -1.98 2.60
C TYR A 251 4.94 -1.49 3.43
N ALA A 252 5.72 -0.53 2.93
CA ALA A 252 6.74 0.14 3.72
C ALA A 252 6.15 0.87 4.94
N GLU A 253 4.94 1.42 4.82
CA GLU A 253 4.20 2.02 5.93
C GLU A 253 3.77 0.98 6.99
N ALA A 254 3.45 -0.23 6.55
CA ALA A 254 3.00 -1.33 7.39
C ALA A 254 4.16 -2.06 8.12
N LEU A 255 5.43 -1.77 7.78
CA LEU A 255 6.58 -2.33 8.47
C LEU A 255 6.61 -1.89 9.94
N PRO A 256 6.94 -2.80 10.87
CA PRO A 256 6.84 -2.54 12.31
C PRO A 256 7.94 -1.59 12.83
N ARG A 257 9.07 -1.48 12.11
CA ARG A 257 10.24 -0.70 12.52
C ARG A 257 10.85 0.03 11.33
N LYS A 258 11.59 1.10 11.61
CA LYS A 258 12.47 1.72 10.62
C LYS A 258 13.59 0.75 10.24
N LEU A 259 14.06 0.86 9.01
CA LEU A 259 15.25 0.17 8.54
C LEU A 259 16.49 0.88 9.05
N THR A 260 17.54 0.16 9.41
CA THR A 260 18.81 0.74 9.84
C THR A 260 19.59 1.37 8.68
N ALA A 261 19.32 0.94 7.45
CA ALA A 261 19.91 1.46 6.22
C ALA A 261 18.96 1.26 5.04
N PHE A 262 19.18 2.02 3.96
CA PHE A 262 18.51 1.75 2.68
C PHE A 262 18.91 0.36 2.17
N PRO A 263 17.95 -0.45 1.67
CA PRO A 263 18.28 -1.75 1.10
C PRO A 263 19.04 -1.58 -0.23
N ASP A 264 19.88 -2.57 -0.53
CA ASP A 264 20.57 -2.66 -1.80
C ASP A 264 19.71 -3.34 -2.87
N GLY A 265 19.98 -3.01 -4.14
CA GLY A 265 19.34 -3.67 -5.28
C GLY A 265 17.90 -3.23 -5.57
N ILE A 266 17.40 -2.20 -4.89
CA ILE A 266 16.12 -1.54 -5.23
C ILE A 266 16.38 -0.29 -6.06
N ASN A 267 15.40 0.08 -6.88
CA ASN A 267 15.49 1.24 -7.74
C ASN A 267 15.44 2.57 -6.95
N PRO A 268 15.89 3.69 -7.55
CA PRO A 268 15.94 4.98 -6.88
C PRO A 268 14.58 5.50 -6.41
N GLU A 269 13.48 5.17 -7.09
CA GLU A 269 12.14 5.63 -6.69
C GLU A 269 11.73 5.00 -5.36
N LYS A 270 12.02 3.72 -5.14
CA LYS A 270 11.78 3.05 -3.85
C LYS A 270 12.61 3.64 -2.72
N ILE A 271 13.86 4.00 -2.99
CA ILE A 271 14.71 4.71 -2.04
C ILE A 271 14.06 6.04 -1.63
N ARG A 272 13.55 6.82 -2.59
CA ARG A 272 12.81 8.07 -2.31
C ARG A 272 11.55 7.81 -1.49
N LEU A 273 10.79 6.76 -1.80
CA LEU A 273 9.57 6.42 -1.06
C LEU A 273 9.86 6.12 0.41
N LEU A 274 10.95 5.39 0.69
CA LEU A 274 11.41 5.09 2.05
C LEU A 274 11.89 6.36 2.78
N ALA A 275 12.68 7.20 2.11
CA ALA A 275 13.21 8.44 2.67
C ALA A 275 12.08 9.44 3.00
N GLY A 276 11.19 9.69 2.04
CA GLY A 276 10.09 10.63 2.17
C GLY A 276 9.08 10.25 3.26
N ARG A 277 8.98 8.95 3.58
CA ARG A 277 8.12 8.39 4.63
C ARG A 277 8.82 8.20 5.97
N ASN A 278 10.08 8.60 6.08
CA ASN A 278 10.90 8.41 7.27
C ASN A 278 10.96 6.93 7.74
N ARG A 279 11.09 6.00 6.80
CA ARG A 279 11.15 4.54 7.05
C ARG A 279 12.56 3.99 7.19
N VAL A 280 13.56 4.87 7.15
CA VAL A 280 14.98 4.54 7.39
C VAL A 280 15.50 5.43 8.52
N GLU A 281 16.28 4.85 9.42
CA GLU A 281 17.00 5.58 10.47
C GLU A 281 17.97 6.58 9.84
N PHE A 282 18.02 7.78 10.40
CA PHE A 282 18.91 8.81 9.88
C PHE A 282 20.37 8.47 10.17
N SER A 283 21.23 8.61 9.16
CA SER A 283 22.67 8.53 9.29
C SER A 283 23.33 9.26 8.11
N GLY A 284 24.58 9.72 8.27
CA GLY A 284 25.32 10.34 7.17
C GLY A 284 25.45 9.42 5.95
N SER A 285 25.67 8.12 6.17
CA SER A 285 25.71 7.13 5.07
C SER A 285 24.36 6.94 4.37
N ALA A 286 23.24 6.99 5.11
CA ALA A 286 21.90 6.99 4.51
C ALA A 286 21.66 8.27 3.70
N LEU A 287 22.10 9.43 4.19
CA LEU A 287 22.02 10.69 3.44
C LEU A 287 22.84 10.63 2.15
N THR A 288 24.08 10.10 2.18
CA THR A 288 24.93 9.91 0.99
C THR A 288 24.25 9.10 -0.11
N ARG A 289 23.39 8.14 0.25
CA ARG A 289 22.63 7.33 -0.73
C ARG A 289 21.61 8.14 -1.52
N LEU A 290 21.30 9.36 -1.09
CA LEU A 290 20.34 10.27 -1.72
C LEU A 290 21.03 11.39 -2.54
N ASN A 291 22.37 11.44 -2.61
CA ASN A 291 23.10 12.56 -3.23
C ASN A 291 22.75 12.83 -4.70
N GLU A 292 22.27 11.82 -5.44
CA GLU A 292 21.81 11.99 -6.83
C GLU A 292 20.42 12.65 -6.93
N ASP A 293 19.69 12.75 -5.81
CA ASP A 293 18.42 13.45 -5.69
C ASP A 293 18.42 14.43 -4.52
N ARG A 294 18.84 15.66 -4.82
CA ARG A 294 18.88 16.77 -3.87
C ARG A 294 17.52 17.09 -3.23
N THR A 295 16.40 16.78 -3.88
CA THR A 295 15.07 17.02 -3.29
C THR A 295 14.79 15.98 -2.19
N ALA A 296 15.09 14.71 -2.47
CA ALA A 296 14.95 13.64 -1.49
C ALA A 296 15.93 13.78 -0.33
N GLU A 297 17.18 14.16 -0.61
CA GLU A 297 18.23 14.43 0.38
C GLU A 297 17.77 15.50 1.39
N VAL A 298 17.30 16.66 0.90
CA VAL A 298 16.80 17.75 1.74
C VAL A 298 15.55 17.34 2.52
N ALA A 299 14.62 16.61 1.89
CA ALA A 299 13.42 16.12 2.58
C ALA A 299 13.77 15.13 3.71
N PHE A 300 14.76 14.27 3.50
CA PHE A 300 15.21 13.28 4.49
C PHE A 300 15.86 13.94 5.70
N ALA A 301 16.73 14.94 5.48
CA ALA A 301 17.32 15.75 6.54
C ALA A 301 16.26 16.56 7.30
N ARG A 302 15.32 17.20 6.59
CA ARG A 302 14.21 17.94 7.22
C ARG A 302 13.38 17.04 8.14
N ASN A 303 13.04 15.83 7.69
CA ASN A 303 12.21 14.89 8.43
C ASN A 303 12.91 14.29 9.67
N ASN A 304 14.23 14.44 9.78
CA ASN A 304 15.07 13.93 10.87
C ASN A 304 16.05 15.03 11.31
N ILE A 305 15.53 16.25 11.51
CA ILE A 305 16.36 17.45 11.66
C ILE A 305 17.28 17.38 12.89
N ASP A 306 16.80 16.80 13.99
CA ASP A 306 17.59 16.69 15.23
C ASP A 306 18.75 15.72 15.04
N GLU A 307 18.49 14.55 14.44
CA GLU A 307 19.54 13.57 14.10
C GLU A 307 20.51 14.10 13.06
N PHE A 308 20.00 14.85 12.06
CA PHE A 308 20.83 15.50 11.05
C PHE A 308 21.80 16.50 11.67
N LEU A 309 21.31 17.44 12.48
CA LEU A 309 22.14 18.49 13.06
C LEU A 309 23.23 17.91 13.98
N ALA A 310 22.98 16.77 14.61
CA ALA A 310 23.96 16.07 15.46
C ALA A 310 25.16 15.50 14.70
N VAL A 311 25.03 15.25 13.39
CA VAL A 311 26.07 14.62 12.55
C VAL A 311 26.43 15.41 11.29
N GLN A 312 25.87 16.61 11.12
CA GLN A 312 26.00 17.38 9.87
C GLN A 312 27.44 17.72 9.51
N ASP A 313 28.32 17.90 10.49
CA ASP A 313 29.73 18.24 10.29
C ASP A 313 30.54 17.05 9.75
N ASP A 314 30.04 15.83 9.93
CA ASP A 314 30.62 14.60 9.37
C ASP A 314 30.10 14.29 7.96
N CYS A 315 29.13 15.06 7.47
CA CYS A 315 28.52 14.87 6.16
C CYS A 315 29.18 15.77 5.10
N ASP A 316 29.48 15.21 3.93
CA ASP A 316 30.01 15.98 2.79
C ASP A 316 28.87 16.75 2.10
N LEU A 317 28.54 17.92 2.65
CA LEU A 317 27.41 18.75 2.22
C LEU A 317 27.89 20.12 1.75
N ASP A 318 27.40 20.52 0.58
CA ASP A 318 27.58 21.86 0.03
C ASP A 318 26.54 22.86 0.56
N ASP A 319 26.78 24.14 0.32
CA ASP A 319 25.86 25.19 0.75
C ASP A 319 24.59 25.30 -0.12
N ASP A 320 24.55 24.67 -1.29
CA ASP A 320 23.32 24.57 -2.09
C ASP A 320 22.31 23.63 -1.41
N PHE A 321 22.78 22.59 -0.74
CA PHE A 321 21.97 21.73 0.12
C PHE A 321 21.46 22.54 1.32
N ARG A 322 22.35 23.25 2.02
CA ARG A 322 22.01 24.03 3.20
C ARG A 322 21.00 25.12 2.86
N GLU A 323 21.19 25.86 1.76
CA GLU A 323 20.24 26.86 1.28
C GLU A 323 18.83 26.28 1.05
N LYS A 324 18.74 25.12 0.38
CA LYS A 324 17.46 24.44 0.17
C LYS A 324 16.83 23.99 1.48
N LEU A 325 17.62 23.49 2.43
CA LEU A 325 17.16 23.10 3.75
C LEU A 325 16.61 24.30 4.54
N LEU A 326 17.25 25.47 4.47
CA LEU A 326 16.77 26.71 5.10
C LEU A 326 15.38 27.14 4.60
N ALA A 327 15.06 26.84 3.34
CA ALA A 327 13.76 27.13 2.72
C ALA A 327 12.65 26.14 3.12
N THR A 328 12.99 25.05 3.82
CA THR A 328 11.99 24.08 4.30
C THR A 328 11.35 24.51 5.63
N ASP A 329 10.32 23.77 6.02
CA ASP A 329 9.60 23.96 7.28
C ASP A 329 10.38 23.35 8.46
N ILE A 330 11.44 24.04 8.88
CA ILE A 330 12.21 23.79 10.11
C ILE A 330 12.13 25.01 11.04
N SER A 331 12.45 24.83 12.33
CA SER A 331 12.47 25.93 13.29
C SER A 331 13.58 26.94 12.98
N ASP A 332 13.43 28.18 13.46
CA ASP A 332 14.46 29.19 13.28
C ASP A 332 15.75 28.85 14.06
N GLU A 333 15.63 28.16 15.20
CA GLU A 333 16.76 27.60 15.94
C GLU A 333 17.55 26.63 15.05
N ASN A 334 16.87 25.71 14.36
CA ASN A 334 17.53 24.76 13.47
C ASN A 334 18.11 25.44 12.24
N ARG A 335 17.44 26.48 11.70
CA ARG A 335 18.01 27.31 10.61
C ARG A 335 19.30 27.99 11.05
N LEU A 336 19.38 28.50 12.27
CA LEU A 336 20.60 29.12 12.80
C LEU A 336 21.74 28.10 12.93
N GLU A 337 21.46 26.88 13.38
CA GLU A 337 22.48 25.82 13.39
C GLU A 337 23.00 25.51 11.98
N VAL A 338 22.11 25.38 11.00
CA VAL A 338 22.51 25.17 9.59
C VAL A 338 23.38 26.33 9.08
N ILE A 339 23.02 27.58 9.38
CA ILE A 339 23.79 28.77 8.98
C ILE A 339 25.20 28.78 9.59
N ARG A 340 25.36 28.28 10.83
CA ARG A 340 26.68 28.20 11.48
C ARG A 340 27.65 27.26 10.78
N SER A 341 27.13 26.26 10.05
CA SER A 341 27.95 25.32 9.26
C SER A 341 28.11 25.72 7.79
N MET A 342 27.61 26.90 7.36
CA MET A 342 27.79 27.43 6.00
C MET A 342 29.08 28.25 5.84
N ASP A 343 29.58 28.35 4.60
CA ASP A 343 30.63 29.31 4.23
C ASP A 343 30.01 30.69 3.95
N LEU A 344 29.90 31.50 5.01
CA LEU A 344 29.29 32.83 4.91
C LEU A 344 30.17 33.85 4.16
N GLY A 345 31.47 33.57 3.97
CA GLY A 345 32.35 34.42 3.18
C GLY A 345 32.06 34.34 1.68
N ALA A 346 31.48 33.23 1.21
CA ALA A 346 31.09 33.02 -0.18
C ALA A 346 29.77 33.71 -0.60
N LEU A 347 29.06 34.36 0.33
CA LEU A 347 27.73 34.93 0.08
C LEU A 347 27.69 36.04 -0.98
N ASP A 348 28.77 36.78 -1.24
CA ASP A 348 28.78 37.86 -2.24
C ASP A 348 28.50 37.34 -3.67
N GLY A 349 28.86 36.08 -3.93
CA GLY A 349 28.57 35.40 -5.20
C GLY A 349 27.15 34.83 -5.31
N GLU A 350 26.41 34.74 -4.20
CA GLU A 350 25.15 33.98 -4.09
C GLU A 350 23.99 34.84 -3.55
N PRO A 351 23.37 35.71 -4.39
CA PRO A 351 22.33 36.64 -3.96
C PRO A 351 21.13 36.02 -3.24
N ALA A 352 20.68 34.85 -3.70
CA ALA A 352 19.51 34.16 -3.13
C ALA A 352 19.84 33.64 -1.72
N ARG A 353 20.98 32.95 -1.58
CA ARG A 353 21.54 32.49 -0.31
C ARG A 353 21.74 33.63 0.68
N ALA A 354 22.38 34.72 0.24
CA ALA A 354 22.61 35.90 1.06
C ALA A 354 21.30 36.51 1.57
N ALA A 355 20.26 36.57 0.72
CA ALA A 355 18.95 37.05 1.12
C ALA A 355 18.27 36.12 2.14
N ALA A 356 18.38 34.80 1.97
CA ALA A 356 17.82 33.80 2.88
C ALA A 356 18.48 33.88 4.26
N VAL A 357 19.82 33.84 4.31
CA VAL A 357 20.61 33.99 5.55
C VAL A 357 20.28 35.32 6.23
N GLY A 358 20.32 36.43 5.49
CA GLY A 358 19.99 37.75 6.03
C GLY A 358 18.57 37.84 6.60
N GLY A 359 17.60 37.23 5.93
CA GLY A 359 16.21 37.18 6.41
C GLY A 359 16.06 36.42 7.73
N ILE A 360 16.79 35.32 7.90
CA ILE A 360 16.77 34.51 9.13
C ILE A 360 17.47 35.25 10.28
N LEU A 361 18.64 35.83 10.04
CA LEU A 361 19.35 36.63 11.06
C LEU A 361 18.49 37.80 11.54
N LEU A 362 17.87 38.54 10.61
CA LEU A 362 17.00 39.66 10.96
C LEU A 362 15.80 39.23 11.81
N ARG A 363 15.15 38.13 11.44
CA ARG A 363 13.94 37.65 12.11
C ARG A 363 14.25 37.14 13.52
N THR A 364 15.37 36.44 13.70
CA THR A 364 15.79 35.89 14.99
C THR A 364 16.47 36.93 15.88
N GLY A 365 17.05 37.98 15.29
CA GLY A 365 17.85 38.97 16.01
C GLY A 365 19.20 38.41 16.47
N VAL A 366 19.60 37.22 16.01
CA VAL A 366 20.84 36.55 16.39
C VAL A 366 21.93 36.85 15.37
N THR A 367 23.14 37.12 15.85
CA THR A 367 24.36 37.13 15.04
C THR A 367 25.09 35.80 15.22
N VAL A 368 25.64 35.25 14.14
CA VAL A 368 26.43 34.02 14.17
C VAL A 368 27.92 34.34 14.11
N ASP A 369 28.74 33.54 14.79
CA ASP A 369 30.16 33.85 15.00
C ASP A 369 31.01 33.72 13.71
N ASN A 370 30.55 32.95 12.73
CA ASN A 370 31.17 32.79 11.41
C ASN A 370 30.79 33.87 10.40
N LEU A 371 30.01 34.89 10.78
CA LEU A 371 29.63 36.00 9.89
C LEU A 371 30.75 37.04 9.81
N ASP A 372 31.48 37.03 8.69
CA ASP A 372 32.51 38.02 8.40
C ASP A 372 31.95 39.30 7.74
N LEU A 373 32.85 40.24 7.43
CA LEU A 373 32.51 41.51 6.80
C LEU A 373 31.80 41.33 5.45
N ASP A 374 32.31 40.45 4.60
CA ASP A 374 31.80 40.30 3.24
C ASP A 374 30.45 39.58 3.24
N GLY A 375 30.29 38.56 4.09
CA GLY A 375 29.01 37.91 4.36
C GLY A 375 27.96 38.90 4.91
N ALA A 376 28.33 39.76 5.86
CA ALA A 376 27.44 40.79 6.40
C ALA A 376 27.00 41.78 5.30
N ARG A 377 27.93 42.24 4.45
CA ARG A 377 27.63 43.13 3.32
C ARG A 377 26.69 42.48 2.31
N ALA A 378 26.95 41.22 1.94
CA ALA A 378 26.12 40.47 1.02
C ALA A 378 24.69 40.28 1.57
N ALA A 379 24.55 39.86 2.84
CA ALA A 379 23.26 39.69 3.48
C ALA A 379 22.43 40.99 3.49
N ILE A 380 23.04 42.13 3.85
CA ILE A 380 22.38 43.45 3.83
C ILE A 380 21.97 43.84 2.40
N LYS A 381 22.87 43.65 1.44
CA LYS A 381 22.66 44.05 0.04
C LYS A 381 21.52 43.28 -0.63
N HIS A 382 21.37 42.00 -0.29
CA HIS A 382 20.44 41.10 -0.98
C HIS A 382 19.12 40.85 -0.25
N VAL A 383 19.04 41.04 1.08
CA VAL A 383 17.75 40.92 1.79
C VAL A 383 16.72 41.93 1.27
N ARG A 384 15.45 41.54 1.26
CA ARG A 384 14.32 42.39 0.85
C ARG A 384 13.18 42.27 1.86
N PRO A 385 12.30 43.29 1.99
CA PRO A 385 12.32 44.61 1.33
C PRO A 385 13.34 45.60 1.94
N LEU A 386 13.35 46.88 1.52
CA LEU A 386 14.26 47.93 2.04
C LEU A 386 14.29 47.99 3.57
N GLN A 387 13.14 47.83 4.21
CA GLN A 387 13.02 47.82 5.67
C GLN A 387 13.86 46.71 6.32
N ALA A 388 13.98 45.54 5.67
CA ALA A 388 14.83 44.45 6.13
C ALA A 388 16.31 44.79 5.98
N GLN A 389 16.69 45.51 4.92
CA GLN A 389 18.07 45.97 4.73
C GLN A 389 18.48 46.96 5.82
N ILE A 390 17.59 47.91 6.16
CA ILE A 390 17.82 48.86 7.25
C ILE A 390 17.85 48.11 8.60
N GLY A 391 17.01 47.11 8.79
CA GLY A 391 17.03 46.23 9.96
C GLY A 391 18.38 45.52 10.13
N LEU A 392 18.90 44.88 9.09
CA LEU A 392 20.21 44.24 9.12
C LEU A 392 21.35 45.25 9.30
N LEU A 393 21.27 46.44 8.68
CA LEU A 393 22.22 47.52 8.94
C LEU A 393 22.25 47.90 10.42
N ASN A 394 21.10 48.04 11.07
CA ASN A 394 21.04 48.31 12.50
C ASN A 394 21.70 47.22 13.35
N MET A 395 21.58 45.97 12.93
CA MET A 395 22.19 44.84 13.64
C MET A 395 23.69 44.77 13.42
N LEU A 396 24.14 44.93 12.17
CA LEU A 396 25.48 44.54 11.74
C LEU A 396 26.43 45.72 11.54
N HIS A 397 25.99 46.99 11.63
CA HIS A 397 26.84 48.14 11.33
C HIS A 397 28.16 48.21 12.12
N HIS A 398 28.23 47.54 13.27
CA HIS A 398 29.43 47.49 14.11
C HIS A 398 30.57 46.67 13.47
N LEU A 399 30.24 45.77 12.54
CA LEU A 399 31.21 45.00 11.74
C LEU A 399 31.82 45.82 10.59
N LEU A 400 31.21 46.98 10.26
CA LEU A 400 31.63 47.82 9.14
C LEU A 400 32.30 49.11 9.62
N ASP A 401 33.45 49.44 9.05
CA ASP A 401 34.06 50.76 9.18
C ASP A 401 33.27 51.85 8.42
N ASP A 402 33.63 53.12 8.64
CA ASP A 402 32.87 54.23 8.03
C ASP A 402 32.99 54.31 6.50
N GLY A 403 34.09 53.83 5.92
CA GLY A 403 34.26 53.75 4.47
C GLY A 403 33.35 52.68 3.87
N GLN A 404 33.31 51.52 4.50
CA GLN A 404 32.48 50.38 4.13
C GLN A 404 30.98 50.69 4.26
N VAL A 405 30.57 51.38 5.32
CA VAL A 405 29.17 51.85 5.45
C VAL A 405 28.81 52.79 4.30
N ARG A 406 29.65 53.79 3.95
CA ARG A 406 29.37 54.69 2.81
C ARG A 406 29.28 53.93 1.49
N GLY A 407 30.21 53.00 1.27
CA GLY A 407 30.23 52.16 0.08
C GLY A 407 29.03 51.23 -0.04
N LEU A 408 28.48 50.75 1.09
CA LEU A 408 27.28 49.94 1.12
C LEU A 408 26.03 50.80 0.86
N LEU A 409 25.89 51.94 1.54
CA LEU A 409 24.74 52.85 1.36
C LEU A 409 24.57 53.28 -0.10
N SER A 410 25.66 53.53 -0.83
CA SER A 410 25.61 53.93 -2.25
C SER A 410 25.11 52.82 -3.19
N GLN A 411 25.13 51.56 -2.76
CA GLN A 411 24.68 50.40 -3.53
C GLN A 411 23.25 49.96 -3.20
N LEU A 412 22.68 50.49 -2.11
CA LEU A 412 21.33 50.11 -1.67
C LEU A 412 20.24 50.92 -2.40
N PRO A 413 18.98 50.49 -2.39
CA PRO A 413 17.90 51.23 -3.02
C PRO A 413 17.67 52.63 -2.39
N PRO A 414 17.09 53.58 -3.15
CA PRO A 414 16.67 54.88 -2.61
C PRO A 414 15.80 54.73 -1.35
N PRO A 415 15.96 55.64 -0.37
CA PRO A 415 16.76 56.86 -0.42
C PRO A 415 18.19 56.71 0.17
N LEU A 416 18.66 55.49 0.42
CA LEU A 416 19.93 55.26 1.12
C LEU A 416 21.19 55.81 0.42
N PRO A 417 21.31 55.77 -0.93
CA PRO A 417 22.45 56.35 -1.64
C PRO A 417 22.61 57.86 -1.47
N GLU A 418 21.54 58.56 -1.09
CA GLU A 418 21.56 60.00 -0.89
C GLU A 418 22.19 60.42 0.46
N ILE A 419 22.50 59.46 1.35
CA ILE A 419 23.10 59.70 2.66
C ILE A 419 24.61 59.97 2.49
N GLY A 420 24.96 61.22 2.22
CA GLY A 420 26.34 61.71 2.12
C GLY A 420 26.43 63.25 2.13
N PRO A 421 27.63 63.86 2.09
CA PRO A 421 27.75 65.33 2.05
C PRO A 421 27.07 65.92 0.80
N GLY A 422 26.10 66.83 1.00
CA GLY A 422 25.34 67.39 -0.12
C GLY A 422 24.06 68.12 0.28
N TRP A 423 23.22 68.37 -0.73
CA TRP A 423 21.96 69.12 -0.61
C TRP A 423 20.71 68.22 -0.56
N ALA A 424 20.88 66.89 -0.70
CA ALA A 424 19.78 65.95 -0.63
C ALA A 424 19.12 65.97 0.77
N THR A 425 17.85 65.58 0.82
CA THR A 425 17.10 65.47 2.09
C THR A 425 16.38 64.12 2.12
N PRO A 426 17.10 63.01 2.34
CA PRO A 426 16.54 61.67 2.34
C PRO A 426 15.39 61.56 3.35
N ARG A 427 14.30 60.89 2.95
CA ARG A 427 13.13 60.64 3.81
C ARG A 427 12.89 59.15 3.97
N LEU A 428 12.85 58.68 5.21
CA LEU A 428 12.51 57.30 5.54
C LEU A 428 11.13 57.26 6.18
N GLU A 429 10.40 56.17 5.98
CA GLU A 429 9.11 55.95 6.65
C GLU A 429 9.27 55.98 8.18
N GLY A 430 8.26 56.51 8.89
CA GLY A 430 8.17 56.55 10.34
C GLY A 430 8.08 55.17 10.99
N SER A 431 9.22 54.56 11.30
CA SER A 431 9.30 53.28 12.02
C SER A 431 10.41 53.28 13.07
N GLU A 432 10.28 52.42 14.09
CA GLU A 432 11.33 52.27 15.11
C GLU A 432 12.67 51.83 14.50
N THR A 433 12.63 50.95 13.49
CA THR A 433 13.81 50.52 12.74
C THR A 433 14.51 51.70 12.07
N ASN A 434 13.77 52.60 11.43
CA ASN A 434 14.35 53.76 10.76
C ASN A 434 14.81 54.84 11.76
N ILE A 435 14.18 54.94 12.94
CA ILE A 435 14.64 55.78 14.05
C ILE A 435 15.98 55.28 14.57
N ARG A 436 16.13 53.97 14.81
CA ARG A 436 17.40 53.37 15.23
C ARG A 436 18.49 53.64 14.20
N PHE A 437 18.16 53.49 12.92
CA PHE A 437 19.08 53.75 11.81
C PHE A 437 19.57 55.21 11.79
N ALA A 438 18.64 56.17 11.80
CA ALA A 438 19.01 57.59 11.84
C ALA A 438 19.79 57.96 13.12
N THR A 439 19.52 57.30 14.24
CA THR A 439 20.21 57.53 15.51
C THR A 439 21.67 57.13 15.44
N TRP A 440 22.00 55.93 14.97
CA TRP A 440 23.40 55.51 14.89
C TRP A 440 24.13 56.22 13.75
N LEU A 441 23.46 56.54 12.63
CA LEU A 441 24.05 57.36 11.57
C LEU A 441 24.51 58.72 12.09
N LYS A 442 23.70 59.36 12.95
CA LYS A 442 24.07 60.62 13.62
C LYS A 442 25.23 60.41 14.58
N ALA A 443 25.18 59.37 15.40
CA ALA A 443 26.22 59.06 16.38
C ALA A 443 27.59 58.82 15.72
N ARG A 444 27.61 58.17 14.55
CA ARG A 444 28.83 57.94 13.75
C ARG A 444 29.17 59.08 12.78
N GLY A 445 28.45 60.20 12.82
CA GLY A 445 28.77 61.39 12.02
C GLY A 445 28.51 61.27 10.52
N PHE A 446 27.65 60.35 10.07
CA PHE A 446 27.22 60.30 8.67
C PHE A 446 26.22 61.41 8.31
N ILE A 447 25.44 61.87 9.30
CA ILE A 447 24.39 62.88 9.15
C ILE A 447 24.51 63.95 10.23
N SER A 448 24.06 65.17 9.95
CA SER A 448 24.15 66.29 10.91
C SER A 448 23.06 66.20 11.97
N SER A 449 21.85 65.84 11.58
CA SER A 449 20.71 65.62 12.46
C SER A 449 19.60 64.87 11.73
N TRP A 450 18.60 64.42 12.45
CA TRP A 450 17.37 63.92 11.87
C TRP A 450 16.18 64.44 12.68
N LYS A 451 14.99 64.48 12.06
CA LYS A 451 13.73 64.85 12.71
C LYS A 451 12.64 63.90 12.25
N ARG A 452 11.83 63.42 13.18
CA ARG A 452 10.54 62.79 12.85
C ARG A 452 9.54 63.90 12.54
N GLY A 453 8.73 63.72 11.50
CA GLY A 453 7.69 64.66 11.15
C GLY A 453 6.55 64.73 12.19
N GLY A 454 5.52 65.51 11.88
CA GLY A 454 4.39 65.80 12.78
C GLY A 454 3.16 64.95 12.50
N LEU A 455 2.02 65.31 13.08
CA LEU A 455 0.72 64.60 12.97
C LEU A 455 0.21 64.32 11.53
N LEU A 456 0.79 64.94 10.49
CA LEU A 456 0.37 64.84 9.09
C LEU A 456 1.43 64.24 8.14
N ASP A 457 2.66 64.01 8.63
CA ASP A 457 3.79 63.44 7.89
C ASP A 457 4.67 62.72 8.92
N ASP A 458 4.61 61.38 8.98
CA ASP A 458 5.37 60.60 9.98
C ASP A 458 6.80 60.26 9.48
N ASP A 459 7.21 60.79 8.34
CA ASP A 459 8.53 60.51 7.77
C ASP A 459 9.66 61.02 8.68
N ILE A 460 10.76 60.27 8.67
CA ILE A 460 12.02 60.63 9.27
C ILE A 460 12.84 61.38 8.23
N ARG A 461 12.97 62.69 8.43
CA ARG A 461 13.78 63.58 7.61
C ARG A 461 15.24 63.54 8.07
N ILE A 462 16.14 63.11 7.19
CA ILE A 462 17.58 63.12 7.42
C ILE A 462 18.18 64.45 6.94
N ASN A 463 18.96 65.11 7.80
CA ASN A 463 19.71 66.33 7.46
C ASN A 463 21.19 65.98 7.32
N LEU A 464 21.78 66.33 6.16
CA LEU A 464 23.17 66.01 5.82
C LEU A 464 24.12 67.14 6.24
N PHE A 465 25.42 66.87 6.23
CA PHE A 465 26.44 67.91 6.33
C PHE A 465 26.53 68.66 5.00
N ARG A 466 26.60 69.99 5.08
CA ARG A 466 26.86 70.82 3.89
C ARG A 466 28.32 70.65 3.48
N LYS A 467 28.57 70.58 2.17
CA LYS A 467 29.93 70.65 1.63
C LYS A 467 30.55 72.01 1.91
#